data_AF-A0A2M7XHJ1-F1
#
_entry.id   AF-A0A2M7XHJ1-F1
#
_cell.length_a   1.000
_cell.length_b   1.000
_cell.length_c   1.000
_cell.angle_alpha   90.00
_cell.angle_beta   90.00
_cell.angle_gamma   90.00
#
_symmetry.space_group_name_H-M   'P 1'
#
loop_
_entity.id
_entity.type
_entity.pdbx_description
1 polymer ?
#
loop_
_entity_poly.entity_id
_entity_poly.type
_entity_poly.pdbx_seq_one_letter_code
_entity_poly.pdbx_strand_id
1 'polypeptide(L)'
;MPRPRLCRRIRFDPKVTYFKPQGIPISKLEIIELTLEEIESLRLKNIENLDQKSCAKKMETSTSTFQRILSSAYKKISHALIGGKAIRIHKQK
;
A
#
# COMPACT_ATOMS: atom_id res chain seq x y z
N MET A 1 -11.36 -19.61 -11.65
CA MET A 1 -11.58 -18.22 -12.14
C MET A 1 -11.08 -17.25 -11.07
N PRO A 2 -10.30 -16.21 -11.40
CA PRO A 2 -9.93 -15.18 -10.42
C PRO A 2 -11.21 -14.42 -10.03
N ARG A 3 -11.56 -14.44 -8.75
CA ARG A 3 -12.70 -13.69 -8.23
C ARG A 3 -12.46 -12.20 -8.55
N PRO A 4 -13.40 -11.50 -9.21
CA PRO A 4 -13.24 -10.09 -9.50
C PRO A 4 -12.94 -9.35 -8.20
N ARG A 5 -11.87 -8.54 -8.22
CA ARG A 5 -11.50 -7.75 -7.05
C ARG A 5 -12.62 -6.75 -6.82
N LEU A 6 -13.33 -6.86 -5.69
CA LEU A 6 -14.30 -5.85 -5.29
C LEU A 6 -13.58 -4.50 -5.27
N CYS A 7 -14.20 -3.47 -5.86
CA CYS A 7 -13.73 -2.10 -5.74
C CYS A 7 -13.78 -1.71 -4.26
N ARG A 8 -12.62 -1.54 -3.63
CA ARG A 8 -12.51 -1.18 -2.20
C ARG A 8 -12.57 0.33 -2.05
N ARG A 9 -13.12 0.81 -0.94
CA ARG A 9 -13.21 2.23 -0.68
C ARG A 9 -11.85 2.79 -0.24
N ILE A 10 -11.26 3.61 -1.09
CA ILE A 10 -10.02 4.34 -0.82
C ILE A 10 -10.37 5.82 -0.69
N ARG A 11 -9.99 6.45 0.44
CA ARG A 11 -10.22 7.89 0.65
C ARG A 11 -8.95 8.73 0.56
N PHE A 12 -7.79 8.09 0.49
CA PHE A 12 -6.52 8.78 0.34
C PHE A 12 -6.14 8.94 -1.13
N ASP A 13 -5.88 10.18 -1.51
CA ASP A 13 -5.28 10.51 -2.80
C ASP A 13 -3.84 11.02 -2.60
N PRO A 14 -2.81 10.19 -2.90
CA PRO A 14 -1.43 10.61 -2.75
C PRO A 14 -1.05 11.64 -3.82
N LYS A 15 -0.54 12.80 -3.37
CA LYS A 15 0.09 13.81 -4.24
C LYS A 15 1.46 13.36 -4.74
N VAL A 16 2.20 12.62 -3.91
CA VAL A 16 3.50 12.03 -4.25
C VAL A 16 3.31 10.53 -4.46
N THR A 17 3.65 10.06 -5.65
CA THR A 17 3.49 8.65 -6.04
C THR A 17 4.82 7.91 -6.20
N TYR A 18 5.95 8.58 -5.98
CA TYR A 18 7.28 7.96 -6.10
C TYR A 18 8.18 8.35 -4.94
N PHE A 19 8.85 7.35 -4.37
CA PHE A 19 9.86 7.48 -3.33
C PHE A 19 11.09 6.70 -3.76
N LYS A 20 12.27 7.24 -3.52
CA LYS A 20 13.53 6.58 -3.86
C LYS A 20 14.63 6.94 -2.86
N PRO A 21 15.65 6.08 -2.67
CA PRO A 21 16.85 6.46 -1.95
C PRO A 21 17.56 7.64 -2.65
N GLN A 22 18.17 8.48 -1.82
CA GLN A 22 18.97 9.61 -2.29
C GLN A 22 20.28 9.10 -2.92
N GLY A 23 20.79 9.83 -3.92
CA GLY A 23 22.09 9.52 -4.54
C GLY A 23 22.09 8.44 -5.62
N ILE A 24 21.01 7.68 -5.81
CA ILE A 24 20.93 6.63 -6.85
C ILE A 24 19.93 7.06 -7.95
N PRO A 25 20.34 6.99 -9.24
CA PRO A 25 19.43 7.20 -10.37
C PRO A 25 18.31 6.15 -10.42
N ILE A 26 17.09 6.56 -10.76
CA ILE A 26 15.92 5.66 -10.87
C ILE A 26 16.17 4.51 -11.85
N SER A 27 16.88 4.77 -12.95
CA SER A 27 17.20 3.76 -13.98
C SER A 27 18.02 2.58 -13.45
N LYS A 28 18.68 2.73 -12.30
CA LYS A 28 19.48 1.69 -11.65
C LYS A 28 18.77 1.04 -10.45
N LEU A 29 17.54 1.43 -10.16
CA LEU A 29 16.78 0.96 -9.01
C LEU A 29 15.70 -0.01 -9.44
N GLU A 30 15.59 -1.12 -8.72
CA GLU A 30 14.38 -1.93 -8.75
C GLU A 30 13.22 -1.14 -8.14
N ILE A 31 12.04 -1.26 -8.73
CA ILE A 31 10.84 -0.55 -8.31
C ILE A 31 9.87 -1.53 -7.68
N ILE A 32 9.49 -1.26 -6.44
CA ILE A 32 8.41 -1.96 -5.74
C ILE A 32 7.13 -1.16 -5.88
N GLU A 33 6.10 -1.81 -6.43
CA GLU A 33 4.80 -1.19 -6.60
C GLU A 33 3.90 -1.44 -5.39
N LEU A 34 3.43 -0.35 -4.80
CA LEU A 34 2.34 -0.35 -3.83
C LEU A 34 1.03 0.04 -4.50
N THR A 35 -0.04 -0.67 -4.18
CA THR A 35 -1.39 -0.29 -4.60
C THR A 35 -1.95 0.80 -3.70
N LEU A 36 -2.97 1.52 -4.18
CA LEU A 36 -3.70 2.47 -3.33
C LEU A 36 -4.34 1.80 -2.10
N GLU A 37 -4.75 0.54 -2.22
CA GLU A 37 -5.32 -0.24 -1.11
C GLU A 37 -4.27 -0.50 -0.02
N GLU A 38 -3.04 -0.82 -0.40
CA GLU A 38 -1.92 -1.04 0.52
C GLU A 38 -1.57 0.25 1.26
N ILE A 39 -1.53 1.38 0.55
CA ILE A 39 -1.29 2.70 1.16
C ILE A 39 -2.43 3.09 2.10
N GLU A 40 -3.69 2.93 1.69
CA GLU A 40 -4.84 3.25 2.55
C GLU A 40 -4.84 2.39 3.82
N SER A 41 -4.46 1.11 3.71
CA SER A 41 -4.38 0.23 4.87
C SER A 41 -3.35 0.69 5.90
N LEU A 42 -2.18 1.17 5.43
CA LEU A 42 -1.14 1.73 6.29
C LEU A 42 -1.59 3.04 6.92
N ARG A 43 -2.26 3.90 6.15
CA ARG A 43 -2.80 5.18 6.65
C ARG A 43 -3.82 4.94 7.76
N LEU A 44 -4.82 4.10 7.53
CA LEU A 44 -5.86 3.81 8.52
C LEU A 44 -5.30 3.15 9.77
N LYS A 45 -4.38 2.19 9.61
CA LYS A 45 -3.85 1.44 10.75
C LYS A 45 -2.80 2.19 11.55
N ASN A 46 -1.84 2.84 10.88
CA ASN A 46 -0.62 3.36 11.51
C ASN A 46 -0.61 4.89 11.66
N ILE A 47 -1.45 5.61 10.91
CA ILE A 47 -1.55 7.07 11.01
C ILE A 47 -2.83 7.45 11.76
N GLU A 48 -3.98 6.89 11.37
CA GLU A 48 -5.24 7.10 12.09
C GLU A 48 -5.40 6.22 13.35
N ASN A 49 -4.47 5.28 13.58
CA ASN A 49 -4.45 4.39 14.76
C ASN A 49 -5.75 3.63 15.02
N LEU A 50 -6.48 3.26 13.96
CA LEU A 50 -7.74 2.54 14.09
C LEU A 50 -7.52 1.06 14.41
N ASP A 51 -8.55 0.44 15.00
CA ASP A 51 -8.61 -1.00 15.16
C ASP A 51 -8.89 -1.69 13.81
N GLN A 52 -8.55 -2.98 13.73
CA GLN A 52 -8.63 -3.75 12.50
C GLN A 52 -10.06 -3.86 11.94
N LYS A 53 -11.07 -3.91 12.82
CA LYS A 53 -12.47 -3.99 12.39
C LYS A 53 -12.91 -2.66 11.79
N SER A 54 -12.54 -1.55 12.40
CA SER A 54 -12.81 -0.21 11.88
C SER A 54 -12.13 0.05 10.55
N CYS A 55 -10.86 -0.36 10.38
CA CYS A 55 -10.17 -0.23 9.10
C CYS A 55 -10.87 -1.02 7.99
N ALA A 56 -11.21 -2.29 8.27
CA ALA A 56 -11.89 -3.15 7.31
C ALA A 56 -13.26 -2.58 6.91
N LYS A 57 -14.02 -2.05 7.88
CA LYS A 57 -15.29 -1.36 7.65
C LYS A 57 -15.12 -0.10 6.78
N LYS A 58 -14.11 0.73 7.04
CA LYS A 58 -13.83 1.95 6.24
C LYS A 58 -13.45 1.63 4.79
N MET A 59 -12.75 0.53 4.56
CA MET A 59 -12.37 0.06 3.22
C MET A 59 -13.44 -0.81 2.53
N GLU A 60 -14.57 -1.08 3.20
CA GLU A 60 -15.65 -1.95 2.72
C GLU A 60 -15.13 -3.38 2.39
N THR A 61 -14.33 -3.94 3.30
CA THR A 61 -13.73 -5.28 3.19
C THR A 61 -13.92 -6.13 4.45
N SER A 62 -13.64 -7.43 4.34
CA SER A 62 -13.53 -8.29 5.54
C SER A 62 -12.24 -8.03 6.32
N THR A 63 -12.26 -8.26 7.63
CA THR A 63 -11.10 -8.11 8.52
C THR A 63 -9.90 -8.95 8.09
N SER A 64 -10.13 -10.16 7.59
CA SER A 64 -9.10 -11.05 7.04
C SER A 64 -8.51 -10.51 5.74
N THR A 65 -9.34 -9.91 4.88
CA THR A 65 -8.87 -9.28 3.64
C THR A 65 -8.03 -8.04 3.96
N PHE A 66 -8.50 -7.20 4.87
CA PHE A 66 -7.73 -6.04 5.35
C PHE A 66 -6.36 -6.46 5.89
N GLN A 67 -6.31 -7.52 6.72
CA GLN A 67 -5.04 -8.04 7.25
C GLN A 67 -4.10 -8.46 6.14
N ARG A 68 -4.59 -9.17 5.12
CA ARG A 68 -3.78 -9.60 3.97
C ARG A 68 -3.21 -8.41 3.20
N ILE A 69 -4.00 -7.36 3.00
CA ILE A 69 -3.54 -6.11 2.35
C ILE A 69 -2.44 -5.46 3.20
N LEU A 70 -2.68 -5.30 4.50
CA LEU A 70 -1.73 -4.67 5.42
C LEU A 70 -0.41 -5.45 5.49
N SER A 71 -0.47 -6.78 5.60
CA SER A 71 0.72 -7.63 5.59
C SER A 71 1.48 -7.56 4.27
N SER A 72 0.78 -7.51 3.13
CA SER A 72 1.39 -7.29 1.81
C SER A 72 2.11 -5.94 1.75
N ALA A 73 1.45 -4.87 2.22
CA ALA A 73 1.99 -3.53 2.27
C ALA A 73 3.28 -3.48 3.10
N TYR A 74 3.28 -4.08 4.30
CA TYR A 74 4.49 -4.16 5.13
C TYR A 74 5.61 -4.93 4.46
N LYS A 75 5.33 -6.10 3.89
CA LYS A 75 6.37 -6.89 3.21
C LYS A 75 7.04 -6.10 2.10
N LYS A 76 6.26 -5.38 1.30
CA LYS A 76 6.77 -4.54 0.21
C LYS A 76 7.60 -3.36 0.72
N ILE A 77 7.13 -2.66 1.74
CA ILE A 77 7.87 -1.54 2.33
C ILE A 77 9.17 -2.03 2.95
N SER A 78 9.13 -3.10 3.75
CA SER A 78 10.34 -3.66 4.35
C SER A 78 11.35 -4.09 3.29
N HIS A 79 10.90 -4.74 2.22
CA HIS A 79 11.78 -5.11 1.12
C HIS A 79 12.37 -3.89 0.40
N ALA A 80 11.60 -2.81 0.26
CA ALA A 80 12.09 -1.57 -0.34
C ALA A 80 13.13 -0.88 0.53
N LEU A 81 12.88 -0.77 1.83
CA LEU A 81 13.78 -0.10 2.77
C LEU A 81 15.08 -0.89 2.97
N ILE A 82 14.99 -2.21 3.19
CA ILE A 82 16.17 -3.06 3.40
C ILE A 82 16.99 -3.21 2.11
N GLY A 83 16.32 -3.35 0.96
CA GLY A 83 16.97 -3.54 -0.34
C GLY A 83 17.39 -2.24 -1.04
N GLY A 84 17.15 -1.07 -0.44
CA GLY A 84 17.44 0.22 -1.07
C GLY A 84 16.70 0.43 -2.40
N LYS A 85 15.46 -0.04 -2.51
CA LYS A 85 14.67 0.00 -3.75
C LYS A 85 13.78 1.24 -3.81
N ALA A 86 13.37 1.61 -5.02
CA ALA A 86 12.38 2.66 -5.19
C ALA A 86 10.97 2.11 -4.90
N ILE A 87 10.09 2.97 -4.39
CA ILE A 87 8.67 2.69 -4.18
C ILE A 87 7.86 3.53 -5.15
N ARG A 88 6.94 2.87 -5.87
CA ARG A 88 5.94 3.51 -6.73
C ARG A 88 4.55 3.20 -6.22
N ILE A 89 3.73 4.23 -6.02
CA ILE A 89 2.31 4.10 -5.73
C ILE A 89 1.55 4.07 -7.06
N HIS A 90 0.95 2.93 -7.36
CA HIS A 90 0.16 2.72 -8.57
C HIS A 90 -1.29 3.14 -8.34
N LYS A 91 -1.74 4.20 -9.04
CA LYS A 91 -3.16 4.59 -9.12
C LYS A 91 -3.80 3.76 -10.24
N GLN A 92 -4.60 2.74 -9.89
CA GLN A 92 -5.45 2.11 -10.90
C GLN A 92 -6.52 3.13 -11.32
N LYS A 93 -6.61 3.42 -12.62
CA LYS A 93 -7.73 4.13 -13.24
C LYS A 93 -8.89 3.16 -13.46
#